data_AF-A0AAW6VM16-F1
#
_entry.id   AF-A0AAW6VM16-F1
#
_cell.length_a   1.000
_cell.length_b   1.000
_cell.length_c   1.000
_cell.angle_alpha   90.00
_cell.angle_beta   90.00
_cell.angle_gamma   90.00
#
_symmetry.space_group_name_H-M   'P 1'
#
loop_
_entity.id
_entity.type
_entity.pdbx_description
1 polymer ?
#
loop_
_entity_poly.entity_id
_entity_poly.type
_entity_poly.pdbx_seq_one_letter_code
_entity_poly.pdbx_strand_id
1 'polypeptide(L)'
;MNITIQGKVIDCYEKPIYVNKETGESTTKKFAVQLLANQKLNNGALKKELVDITIDEKEVQKYQSNIGKDMEINCKVYSKSAISLTAV
;
A
#
# COMPACT_ATOMS: atom_id res chain seq x y z
N MET A 1 -10.35 -11.07 -4.06
CA MET A 1 -9.23 -11.76 -3.39
C MET A 1 -8.68 -10.83 -2.33
N ASN A 2 -8.43 -11.34 -1.13
CA ASN A 2 -7.82 -10.58 -0.03
C ASN A 2 -6.39 -11.07 0.15
N ILE A 3 -5.43 -10.14 0.17
CA ILE A 3 -4.02 -10.41 0.42
C ILE A 3 -3.63 -9.68 1.68
N THR A 4 -2.89 -10.37 2.53
CA THR A 4 -2.34 -9.78 3.74
C THR A 4 -0.89 -9.39 3.49
N ILE A 5 -0.54 -8.12 3.73
CA ILE A 5 0.83 -7.63 3.65
C ILE A 5 1.30 -7.33 5.08
N GLN A 6 2.42 -7.92 5.48
CA GLN A 6 3.05 -7.69 6.78
C GLN A 6 4.36 -6.92 6.58
N GLY A 7 4.59 -5.91 7.42
CA GLY A 7 5.82 -5.14 7.39
C GLY A 7 5.85 -4.03 8.42
N LYS A 8 7.01 -3.41 8.56
CA LYS A 8 7.18 -2.25 9.43
C LYS A 8 6.60 -1.01 8.77
N VAL A 9 5.72 -0.28 9.47
CA VAL A 9 5.22 1.01 8.98
C VAL A 9 6.36 2.02 8.98
N ILE A 10 6.66 2.57 7.81
CA ILE A 10 7.73 3.55 7.63
C ILE A 10 7.16 4.96 7.61
N ASP A 11 6.07 5.17 6.85
CA ASP A 11 5.47 6.48 6.68
C ASP A 11 3.99 6.37 6.30
N CYS A 12 3.26 7.48 6.42
CA CYS A 12 1.88 7.62 5.97
C CYS A 12 1.64 9.05 5.45
N TYR A 13 1.32 9.17 4.15
CA TYR A 13 1.29 10.45 3.45
C TYR A 13 0.05 10.63 2.55
N GLU A 14 -0.30 11.88 2.26
CA GLU A 14 -1.33 12.25 1.28
C GLU A 14 -0.73 12.19 -0.15
N LYS A 15 -1.40 11.49 -1.06
CA LYS A 15 -0.99 11.41 -2.47
C LYS A 15 -1.35 12.71 -3.19
N PRO A 16 -0.52 13.14 -4.16
CA PRO A 16 -0.79 14.36 -4.91
C PRO A 16 -2.14 14.28 -5.61
N ILE A 17 -2.92 15.34 -5.46
CA ILE A 17 -4.20 15.52 -6.14
C ILE A 17 -3.90 15.92 -7.58
N TYR A 18 -4.46 15.19 -8.54
CA TYR A 18 -4.41 15.58 -9.93
C TYR A 18 -5.64 16.43 -10.26
N VAL A 19 -5.42 17.59 -10.88
CA VAL A 19 -6.49 18.45 -11.40
C VAL A 19 -6.44 18.39 -12.91
N ASN A 20 -7.54 17.98 -13.53
CA ASN A 20 -7.66 18.03 -14.98
C ASN A 20 -7.77 19.49 -15.42
N LYS A 21 -6.82 19.95 -16.24
CA LYS A 21 -6.78 21.34 -16.72
C LYS A 21 -7.92 21.69 -17.68
N GLU A 22 -8.51 20.70 -18.36
CA GLU A 22 -9.57 20.90 -19.35
C GLU A 22 -10.97 20.87 -18.72
N THR A 23 -11.17 20.03 -17.70
CA THR A 23 -12.49 19.88 -17.04
C THR A 23 -12.59 20.58 -15.68
N GLY A 24 -11.46 21.00 -15.09
CA GLY A 24 -11.41 21.56 -13.74
C GLY A 24 -11.64 20.54 -12.62
N GLU A 25 -11.91 19.27 -12.95
CA GLU A 25 -12.17 18.23 -11.96
C GLU A 25 -10.90 17.78 -11.25
N SER A 26 -10.95 17.73 -9.92
CA SER A 26 -9.87 17.24 -9.07
C SER A 26 -10.12 15.80 -8.67
N THR A 27 -9.08 14.96 -8.69
CA THR A 27 -9.17 13.61 -8.13
C THR A 27 -9.40 13.67 -6.63
N THR A 28 -10.22 12.77 -6.08
CA THR A 28 -10.41 12.64 -4.64
C THR A 28 -9.08 12.47 -3.92
N LYS A 29 -8.95 13.09 -2.73
CA LYS A 29 -7.80 12.88 -1.84
C LYS A 29 -7.60 11.39 -1.59
N LYS A 30 -6.35 10.94 -1.72
CA LYS A 30 -5.96 9.55 -1.44
C LYS A 30 -4.79 9.57 -0.49
N PHE A 31 -4.74 8.59 0.39
CA PHE A 31 -3.64 8.43 1.34
C PHE A 31 -2.89 7.14 1.04
N ALA A 32 -1.62 7.10 1.41
CA ALA A 32 -0.79 5.91 1.30
C ALA A 32 -0.11 5.64 2.64
N VAL A 33 0.01 4.37 3.00
CA VAL A 33 0.93 3.88 4.01
C VAL A 33 2.08 3.16 3.33
N GLN A 34 3.30 3.54 3.69
CA GLN A 34 4.52 2.89 3.22
C GLN A 34 4.96 1.84 4.24
N LEU A 35 5.11 0.60 3.79
CA LEU A 35 5.56 -0.52 4.59
C LEU A 35 6.92 -1.02 4.10
N LEU A 36 7.79 -1.40 5.03
CA LEU A 36 8.97 -2.20 4.76
C LEU A 36 8.65 -3.68 4.96
N ALA A 37 8.38 -4.39 3.86
CA ALA A 37 8.04 -5.81 3.85
C ALA A 37 9.28 -6.67 3.58
N ASN A 38 9.30 -7.89 4.09
CA ASN A 38 10.32 -8.89 3.76
C ASN A 38 9.77 -9.86 2.71
N GLN A 39 10.35 -9.85 1.52
CA GLN A 39 10.05 -10.81 0.47
C GLN A 39 11.08 -11.94 0.48
N LYS A 40 10.61 -13.19 0.56
CA LYS A 40 11.46 -14.36 0.38
C LYS A 40 11.70 -14.60 -1.12
N LEU A 41 12.96 -14.61 -1.52
CA LEU A 41 13.38 -14.88 -2.89
C LEU A 41 13.52 -16.39 -3.14
N ASN A 42 13.53 -16.78 -4.42
CA ASN A 42 13.62 -18.18 -4.86
C ASN A 42 14.92 -18.87 -4.40
N ASN A 43 15.97 -18.09 -4.13
CA ASN A 43 17.24 -18.59 -3.58
C ASN A 43 17.26 -18.67 -2.05
N GLY A 44 16.12 -18.44 -1.39
CA GLY A 44 15.98 -18.48 0.07
C GLY A 44 16.39 -17.19 0.80
N ALA A 45 16.96 -16.20 0.11
CA ALA A 45 17.32 -14.92 0.71
C ALA A 45 16.07 -14.07 1.03
N LEU A 46 16.17 -13.24 2.07
CA LEU A 46 15.15 -12.24 2.41
C LEU A 46 15.55 -10.88 1.83
N LYS A 47 14.70 -10.33 0.97
CA LYS A 47 14.83 -8.98 0.43
C LYS A 47 13.87 -8.06 1.17
N LYS A 48 14.38 -6.94 1.68
CA LYS A 48 13.53 -5.85 2.19
C LYS A 48 13.04 -5.01 1.02
N GLU A 49 11.74 -4.76 0.96
CA GLU A 49 11.10 -3.97 -0.09
C GLU A 49 10.14 -2.96 0.51
N LEU A 50 10.16 -1.74 -0.04
CA LEU A 50 9.19 -0.71 0.32
C LEU A 50 7.95 -0.88 -0.55
N VAL A 51 6.79 -0.98 0.09
CA VAL A 51 5.50 -1.18 -0.55
C VAL A 51 4.55 -0.08 -0.10
N ASP A 52 3.98 0.63 -1.06
CA ASP A 52 2.99 1.68 -0.81
C ASP A 52 1.57 1.13 -0.99
N ILE A 53 0.79 1.13 0.09
CA ILE A 53 -0.59 0.67 0.09
C ILE A 53 -1.51 1.88 0.18
N THR A 54 -2.46 1.98 -0.75
CA THR A 54 -3.45 3.06 -0.71
C THR A 54 -4.50 2.75 0.36
N ILE A 55 -4.80 3.73 1.20
CA ILE A 55 -5.74 3.62 2.32
C ILE A 55 -6.77 4.74 2.29
N ASP A 56 -7.89 4.51 2.96
CA ASP A 56 -8.91 5.53 3.20
C ASP A 56 -8.47 6.50 4.31
N GLU A 57 -8.96 7.74 4.25
CA GLU A 57 -8.65 8.80 5.21
C GLU A 57 -8.91 8.39 6.68
N LYS A 58 -9.98 7.62 6.91
CA LYS A 58 -10.37 7.13 8.24
C LYS A 58 -9.31 6.25 8.89
N GLU A 59 -8.48 5.57 8.10
CA GLU A 59 -7.45 4.67 8.59
C GLU A 59 -6.08 5.38 8.77
N VAL A 60 -5.93 6.62 8.28
CA VAL A 60 -4.65 7.36 8.32
C VAL A 60 -4.12 7.48 9.74
N GLN A 61 -4.98 7.91 10.68
CA GLN A 61 -4.58 8.13 12.07
C GLN A 61 -4.10 6.83 12.76
N LYS A 62 -4.70 5.69 12.39
CA LYS A 62 -4.31 4.36 12.90
C LYS A 62 -2.90 4.00 12.45
N TYR A 63 -2.55 4.20 11.18
CA TYR A 63 -1.20 3.87 10.69
C TYR A 63 -0.15 4.89 11.13
N GLN A 64 -0.49 6.19 11.17
CA GLN A 64 0.40 7.23 11.70
C GLN A 64 0.79 6.96 13.16
N SER A 65 -0.16 6.54 13.99
CA SER A 65 0.11 6.22 15.41
C SER A 65 0.97 4.96 15.60
N ASN A 66 1.23 4.21 14.53
CA ASN A 66 1.98 2.96 14.55
C ASN A 66 3.22 3.00 13.64
N ILE A 67 3.66 4.19 13.22
CA ILE A 67 4.96 4.37 12.54
C ILE A 67 6.08 3.73 13.38
N GLY A 68 6.94 2.98 12.72
CA GLY A 68 8.05 2.23 13.32
C GLY A 68 7.69 0.84 13.83
N LYS A 69 6.40 0.49 13.92
CA LYS A 69 5.94 -0.84 14.37
C LYS A 69 5.64 -1.77 13.20
N ASP A 70 5.75 -3.07 13.45
CA ASP A 70 5.31 -4.09 12.52
C ASP A 70 3.79 -4.19 12.55
N MET A 71 3.16 -4.10 11.37
CA MET A 71 1.72 -4.16 11.19
C MET A 71 1.35 -5.12 10.08
N GLU A 72 0.13 -5.63 10.18
CA GLU A 72 -0.52 -6.44 9.17
C GLU A 72 -1.64 -5.62 8.50
N ILE A 73 -1.60 -5.53 7.17
CA ILE A 73 -2.61 -4.81 6.37
C ILE A 73 -3.34 -5.78 5.46
N ASN A 74 -4.64 -5.93 5.70
CA ASN A 74 -5.52 -6.71 4.84
C ASN A 74 -5.93 -5.87 3.62
N CYS A 75 -5.48 -6.29 2.45
CA CYS A 75 -5.65 -5.58 1.20
C CYS A 75 -6.63 -6.32 0.30
N LYS A 76 -7.58 -5.57 -0.29
CA LYS A 76 -8.36 -6.08 -1.41
C LYS A 76 -7.58 -5.89 -2.68
N VAL A 77 -7.44 -6.96 -3.46
CA VAL A 77 -6.80 -6.88 -4.76
C VAL A 77 -7.78 -6.22 -5.74
N TYR A 78 -7.38 -5.07 -6.28
CA TYR A 78 -8.08 -4.40 -7.37
C TYR A 78 -7.13 -4.26 -8.55
N SER A 79 -7.47 -4.89 -9.67
CA SER A 79 -6.74 -4.76 -10.93
C SER A 79 -7.70 -4.42 -12.05
N LYS A 80 -7.26 -3.54 -12.96
CA LYS A 80 -7.98 -3.25 -14.21
C LYS A 80 -7.66 -4.27 -15.31
N SER A 81 -6.69 -5.15 -15.09
CA SER A 81 -6.25 -6.21 -16.01
C SER A 81 -6.23 -7.58 -15.31
N ALA A 82 -6.22 -8.65 -16.11
CA ALA A 82 -6.17 -10.01 -15.58
C ALA A 82 -4.94 -10.22 -14.68
N ILE A 83 -5.14 -10.83 -13.52
CA ILE A 83 -4.08 -11.14 -12.57
C ILE A 83 -3.73 -12.61 -12.74
N SER A 84 -2.49 -12.90 -13.15
CA SER A 84 -1.98 -14.27 -13.22
C SER A 84 -1.38 -14.65 -11.87
N LEU A 85 -1.88 -15.74 -11.30
CA LEU A 85 -1.41 -16.29 -10.03
C LEU A 85 -0.87 -17.70 -10.30
N THR A 86 0.27 -18.03 -9.68
CA THR A 86 0.85 -19.37 -9.73
C THR A 86 0.86 -19.92 -8.31
N ALA A 87 0.36 -21.14 -8.13
CA ALA A 87 0.41 -21.83 -6.85
C ALA A 87 1.86 -22.25 -6.53
N VAL A 88 2.23 -22.18 -5.25
CA VAL A 88 3.53 -22.61 -4.71
C VAL A 88 3.29 -23.66 -3.64
#